data_AF-A0A9E0JT10-F1
#
_entry.id   AF-A0A9E0JT10-F1
#
_cell.length_a   1.000
_cell.length_b   1.000
_cell.length_c   1.000
_cell.angle_alpha   90.00
_cell.angle_beta   90.00
_cell.angle_gamma   90.00
#
_symmetry.space_group_name_H-M   'P 1'
#
loop_
_entity.id
_entity.type
_entity.pdbx_description
1 polymer ?
#
loop_
_entity_poly.entity_id
_entity_poly.type
_entity_poly.pdbx_seq_one_letter_code
_entity_poly.pdbx_strand_id
1 'polypeptide(L)'
;EPGVGRLLGLTTLQSLGRRLRFDFKDVFGEGFAFDSINGAIGLDNGMATLNDFVVRGPAATITLTGKANLVRETQNLTARVLPSLSEGVAIAAGAATLNPLVGAAALAAQKLLQDPLGKLFASEYRITGTFASPKIDSVSRTAPANREKNR
;
A
#
# COMPACT_ATOMS: atom_id res chain seq x y z
N GLU A 1 -4.78 -4.20 56.99
CA GLU A 1 -3.71 -4.96 56.32
C GLU A 1 -4.11 -5.22 54.85
N PRO A 2 -3.33 -4.81 53.84
CA PRO A 2 -3.68 -5.08 52.44
C PRO A 2 -3.49 -6.56 52.13
N GLY A 3 -4.60 -7.24 51.82
CA GLY A 3 -4.65 -8.68 51.60
C GLY A 3 -3.95 -9.15 50.32
N VAL A 4 -3.62 -10.45 50.35
CA VAL A 4 -2.98 -11.26 49.31
C VAL A 4 -3.61 -11.07 47.90
N GLY A 5 -4.86 -10.60 47.83
CA GLY A 5 -5.55 -10.26 46.58
C GLY A 5 -4.91 -9.13 45.74
N ARG A 6 -4.18 -8.18 46.34
CA ARG A 6 -3.47 -7.13 45.56
C ARG A 6 -2.24 -7.67 44.83
N LEU A 7 -1.61 -8.72 45.35
CA LEU A 7 -0.43 -9.32 44.73
C LEU A 7 -0.82 -10.19 43.53
N LEU A 8 -1.96 -10.88 43.60
CA LEU A 8 -2.51 -11.65 42.49
C LEU A 8 -2.93 -10.75 41.30
N GLY A 9 -3.38 -9.52 41.57
CA GLY A 9 -3.71 -8.53 40.55
C GLY A 9 -2.50 -7.99 39.76
N LEU A 10 -1.33 -7.92 40.39
CA LEU A 10 -0.10 -7.45 39.72
C LEU A 10 0.54 -8.55 38.85
N THR A 11 0.47 -9.82 39.24
CA THR A 11 0.97 -10.94 38.41
C THR A 11 0.16 -11.10 37.12
N THR A 12 -1.15 -10.83 37.17
CA THR A 12 -2.06 -10.90 36.01
C THR A 12 -1.90 -9.70 35.07
N LEU A 13 -1.60 -8.49 35.58
CA LEU A 13 -1.29 -7.33 34.72
C LEU A 13 0.09 -7.44 34.05
N GLN A 14 1.09 -8.00 34.72
CA GLN A 14 2.43 -8.22 34.14
C GLN A 14 2.44 -9.28 33.03
N SER A 15 1.47 -10.22 33.05
CA SER A 15 1.27 -11.19 31.96
C SER A 15 0.40 -10.65 30.82
N LEU A 16 -0.45 -9.65 31.06
CA LEU A 16 -1.27 -9.01 30.04
C LEU A 16 -0.45 -8.17 29.05
N GLY A 17 0.61 -7.49 29.52
CA GLY A 17 1.50 -6.68 28.67
C GLY A 17 2.21 -7.49 27.58
N ARG A 18 2.35 -8.82 27.76
CA ARG A 18 2.99 -9.70 26.78
C ARG A 18 1.99 -10.24 25.73
N ARG A 19 0.68 -10.16 25.96
CA ARG A 19 -0.37 -10.57 25.00
C ARG A 19 -0.97 -9.40 24.23
N LEU A 20 -0.69 -8.17 24.64
CA LEU A 20 -0.79 -6.97 23.79
C LEU A 20 0.43 -6.82 22.88
N ARG A 21 1.16 -7.91 22.63
CA ARG A 21 2.01 -8.02 21.46
C ARG A 21 1.08 -7.86 20.25
N PHE A 22 1.03 -6.63 19.77
CA PHE A 22 0.80 -6.24 18.39
C PHE A 22 1.81 -6.93 17.45
N ASP A 23 2.04 -8.23 17.60
CA ASP A 23 2.81 -9.02 16.66
C ASP A 23 1.88 -9.46 15.54
N PHE A 24 1.35 -8.47 14.84
CA PHE A 24 0.57 -8.66 13.64
C PHE A 24 1.44 -9.17 12.48
N LYS A 25 2.75 -9.41 12.68
CA LYS A 25 3.57 -10.10 11.69
C LYS A 25 3.15 -11.55 11.51
N ASP A 26 2.54 -12.18 12.51
CA ASP A 26 2.10 -13.59 12.44
C ASP A 26 0.66 -13.78 11.92
N VAL A 27 -0.15 -12.72 11.86
CA VAL A 27 -1.58 -12.82 11.45
C VAL A 27 -1.81 -12.33 10.01
N PHE A 28 -0.91 -11.51 9.49
CA PHE A 28 -0.80 -11.25 8.06
C PHE A 28 0.35 -12.11 7.54
N GLY A 29 0.04 -13.30 7.02
CA GLY A 29 1.05 -14.21 6.46
C GLY A 29 1.97 -13.50 5.44
N GLU A 30 3.16 -14.06 5.22
CA GLU A 30 4.16 -13.53 4.27
C GLU A 30 3.52 -13.15 2.93
N GLY A 31 3.25 -11.86 2.70
CA GLY A 31 2.53 -11.40 1.51
C GLY A 31 1.75 -10.09 1.68
N PHE A 32 1.09 -9.68 0.61
CA PHE A 32 0.21 -8.50 0.59
C PHE A 32 -1.24 -8.93 0.87
N ALA A 33 -1.83 -8.45 1.96
CA ALA A 33 -3.24 -8.66 2.24
C ALA A 33 -4.11 -7.94 1.20
N PHE A 34 -5.11 -8.63 0.66
CA PHE A 34 -6.00 -8.11 -0.37
C PHE A 34 -7.47 -8.39 -0.06
N ASP A 35 -8.33 -7.48 -0.49
CA ASP A 35 -9.78 -7.58 -0.44
C ASP A 35 -10.35 -8.11 -1.77
N SER A 36 -9.74 -7.72 -2.90
CA SER A 36 -10.17 -8.16 -4.22
C SER A 36 -9.06 -8.13 -5.26
N ILE A 37 -9.22 -8.99 -6.27
CA ILE A 37 -8.38 -9.05 -7.46
C ILE A 37 -9.31 -8.97 -8.67
N ASN A 38 -9.08 -8.01 -9.55
CA ASN A 38 -9.90 -7.77 -10.74
C ASN A 38 -9.01 -7.50 -11.94
N GLY A 39 -9.30 -8.09 -13.08
CA GLY A 39 -8.59 -7.80 -14.32
C GLY A 39 -8.77 -8.89 -15.37
N ALA A 40 -8.61 -8.52 -16.63
CA ALA A 40 -8.55 -9.46 -17.73
C ALA A 40 -7.09 -9.81 -18.03
N ILE A 41 -6.82 -11.10 -18.24
CA ILE A 41 -5.51 -11.59 -18.67
C ILE A 41 -5.68 -12.19 -20.06
N GLY A 42 -4.99 -11.61 -21.05
CA GLY A 42 -4.90 -12.21 -22.37
C GLY A 42 -3.89 -13.34 -22.34
N LEU A 43 -4.29 -14.55 -22.73
CA LEU A 43 -3.41 -15.71 -22.78
C LEU A 43 -3.26 -16.17 -24.24
N ASP A 44 -2.03 -16.17 -24.73
CA ASP A 44 -1.70 -16.70 -26.05
C ASP A 44 -0.37 -17.46 -26.00
N ASN A 45 -0.38 -18.74 -26.40
CA ASN A 45 0.83 -19.58 -26.50
C ASN A 45 1.75 -19.52 -25.27
N GLY A 46 1.18 -19.52 -24.07
CA GLY A 46 1.94 -19.44 -22.81
C GLY A 46 2.44 -18.04 -22.45
N MET A 47 2.09 -17.01 -23.22
CA MET A 47 2.30 -15.61 -22.87
C MET A 47 1.02 -15.02 -22.28
N ALA A 48 1.10 -14.62 -21.01
CA ALA A 48 0.08 -13.82 -20.34
C ALA A 48 0.35 -12.33 -20.56
N THR A 49 -0.67 -11.58 -20.92
CA THR A 49 -0.64 -10.12 -21.06
C THR A 49 -1.64 -9.51 -20.08
N LEU A 50 -1.14 -8.61 -19.23
CA LEU A 50 -1.90 -7.90 -18.21
C LEU A 50 -1.96 -6.43 -18.64
N ASN A 51 -3.16 -5.87 -18.77
CA ASN A 51 -3.32 -4.45 -19.13
C ASN A 51 -3.84 -3.62 -17.95
N ASP A 52 -4.72 -4.18 -17.12
CA ASP A 52 -5.34 -3.50 -15.98
C ASP A 52 -5.64 -4.52 -14.88
N PHE A 53 -4.62 -5.28 -14.46
CA PHE A 53 -4.79 -6.25 -13.39
C PHE A 53 -4.64 -5.54 -12.04
N VAL A 54 -5.75 -5.39 -11.32
CA VAL A 54 -5.85 -4.59 -10.10
C VAL A 54 -6.02 -5.50 -8.89
N VAL A 55 -5.13 -5.34 -7.92
CA VAL A 55 -5.21 -5.97 -6.60
C VAL A 55 -5.50 -4.87 -5.58
N ARG A 56 -6.65 -4.93 -4.92
CA ARG A 56 -7.03 -3.97 -3.86
C ARG A 56 -6.83 -4.62 -2.52
N GLY A 57 -6.23 -3.90 -1.59
CA GLY A 57 -6.11 -4.30 -0.20
C GLY A 57 -6.23 -3.13 0.76
N PRO A 58 -6.25 -3.40 2.07
CA PRO A 58 -6.47 -2.40 3.10
C PRO A 58 -5.31 -1.41 3.26
N ALA A 59 -4.13 -1.72 2.72
CA ALA A 59 -2.94 -0.88 2.79
C ALA A 59 -2.62 -0.15 1.47
N ALA A 60 -3.08 -0.68 0.33
CA ALA A 60 -2.80 -0.13 -0.99
C ALA A 60 -3.72 -0.71 -2.08
N THR A 61 -3.78 -0.03 -3.22
CA THR A 61 -4.21 -0.61 -4.49
C THR A 61 -3.00 -0.77 -5.40
N ILE A 62 -2.78 -1.98 -5.91
CA ILE A 62 -1.71 -2.32 -6.84
C ILE A 62 -2.33 -2.53 -8.22
N THR A 63 -1.78 -1.88 -9.23
CA THR A 63 -2.14 -2.11 -10.65
C THR A 63 -0.93 -2.69 -11.37
N LEU A 64 -1.12 -3.84 -12.01
CA LEU A 64 -0.11 -4.57 -12.76
C LEU A 64 -0.41 -4.49 -14.25
N THR A 65 0.62 -4.15 -15.01
CA THR A 65 0.60 -4.14 -16.48
C THR A 65 1.86 -4.81 -17.03
N GLY A 66 1.80 -5.37 -18.24
CA GLY A 66 2.94 -5.99 -18.90
C GLY A 66 2.69 -7.44 -19.29
N LYS A 67 3.76 -8.25 -19.30
CA LYS A 67 3.70 -9.62 -19.81
C LYS A 67 4.41 -10.61 -18.91
N ALA A 68 3.93 -11.85 -18.90
CA ALA A 68 4.56 -12.98 -18.25
C ALA A 68 4.57 -14.19 -19.19
N ASN A 69 5.74 -14.79 -19.38
CA ASN A 69 5.87 -16.07 -20.06
C ASN A 69 5.68 -17.19 -19.04
N LEU A 70 4.54 -17.88 -19.10
CA LEU A 70 4.16 -18.95 -18.19
C LEU A 70 4.96 -20.24 -18.42
N VAL A 71 5.49 -20.45 -19.63
CA VAL A 71 6.29 -21.65 -19.96
C VAL A 71 7.72 -21.51 -19.46
N ARG A 72 8.29 -20.32 -19.60
CA ARG A 72 9.65 -19.99 -19.11
C ARG A 72 9.66 -19.48 -17.67
N GLU A 73 8.48 -19.30 -17.09
CA GLU A 73 8.27 -18.73 -15.76
C GLU A 73 8.99 -17.38 -15.59
N THR A 74 8.91 -16.52 -16.60
CA THR A 74 9.52 -15.18 -16.57
C THR A 74 8.49 -14.08 -16.68
N GLN A 75 8.82 -12.92 -16.15
CA GLN A 75 7.95 -11.75 -16.16
C GLN A 75 8.70 -10.48 -16.55
N ASN A 76 7.94 -9.56 -17.12
CA ASN A 76 8.27 -8.15 -17.25
C ASN A 76 6.99 -7.36 -17.03
N LEU A 77 6.77 -6.99 -15.77
CA LEU A 77 5.58 -6.30 -15.31
C LEU A 77 5.95 -4.94 -14.73
N THR A 78 5.04 -4.00 -14.85
CA THR A 78 5.07 -2.74 -14.12
C THR A 78 3.99 -2.79 -13.06
N ALA A 79 4.38 -2.55 -11.81
CA ALA A 79 3.48 -2.45 -10.67
C ALA A 79 3.38 -1.00 -10.23
N ARG A 80 2.18 -0.44 -10.31
CA ARG A 80 1.86 0.87 -9.74
C ARG A 80 1.16 0.67 -8.40
N VAL A 81 1.79 1.11 -7.32
CA VAL A 81 1.32 0.96 -5.95
C VAL A 81 0.78 2.30 -5.46
N LEU A 82 -0.51 2.33 -5.19
CA LEU A 82 -1.22 3.49 -4.65
C LEU A 82 -1.55 3.22 -3.18
N PRO A 83 -0.87 3.85 -2.21
CA PRO A 83 -1.14 3.62 -0.80
C PRO A 83 -2.56 4.10 -0.43
N SER A 84 -3.25 3.35 0.41
CA SER A 84 -4.50 3.81 1.01
C SER A 84 -4.19 4.81 2.12
N LEU A 85 -4.64 6.05 1.99
CA LEU A 85 -4.60 7.02 3.08
C LEU A 85 -5.65 6.62 4.11
N SER A 86 -5.21 6.22 5.30
CA SER A 86 -6.14 6.02 6.41
C SER A 86 -6.74 7.36 6.84
N GLU A 87 -7.99 7.34 7.31
CA GLU A 87 -8.66 8.55 7.81
C GLU A 87 -7.84 9.25 8.90
N GLY A 88 -7.11 8.49 9.73
CA GLY A 88 -6.20 9.04 10.75
C GLY A 88 -5.04 9.86 10.19
N VAL A 89 -4.43 9.43 9.07
CA VAL A 89 -3.35 10.20 8.41
C VAL A 89 -3.90 11.48 7.79
N ALA A 90 -5.08 11.40 7.17
CA ALA A 90 -5.72 12.54 6.55
C ALA A 90 -6.18 13.57 7.60
N ILE A 91 -6.70 13.10 8.73
CA ILE A 91 -7.05 13.94 9.90
C ILE A 91 -5.79 14.56 10.52
N ALA A 92 -4.69 13.82 10.67
CA ALA A 92 -3.44 14.37 11.22
C ALA A 92 -2.86 15.49 10.34
N ALA A 93 -2.89 15.32 9.02
CA ALA A 93 -2.51 16.38 8.07
C ALA A 93 -3.44 17.59 8.17
N GLY A 94 -4.74 17.38 8.38
CA GLY A 94 -5.71 18.45 8.63
C GLY A 94 -5.49 19.17 9.97
N ALA A 95 -5.14 18.45 11.03
CA ALA A 95 -4.88 19.00 12.36
C ALA A 95 -3.65 19.93 12.38
N ALA A 96 -2.67 19.69 11.50
CA ALA A 96 -1.52 20.58 11.32
C ALA A 96 -1.90 22.01 10.89
N THR A 97 -3.09 22.20 10.30
CA THR A 97 -3.58 23.53 9.91
C THR A 97 -4.18 24.33 11.07
N LEU A 98 -4.26 23.75 12.28
CA LEU A 98 -4.85 24.34 13.49
C LEU A 98 -6.32 24.80 13.33
N ASN A 99 -6.99 24.45 12.22
CA ASN A 99 -8.37 24.82 11.95
C ASN A 99 -9.18 23.61 11.44
N PRO A 100 -10.10 23.05 12.26
CA PRO A 100 -10.85 21.86 11.90
C PRO A 100 -11.81 22.06 10.71
N LEU A 101 -12.33 23.27 10.49
CA LEU A 101 -13.21 23.56 9.35
C LEU A 101 -12.43 23.50 8.03
N VAL A 102 -11.20 24.00 8.02
CA VAL A 102 -10.31 23.96 6.84
C VAL A 102 -9.92 22.51 6.52
N GLY A 103 -9.58 21.71 7.54
CA GLY A 103 -9.28 20.28 7.37
C GLY A 103 -10.45 19.49 6.78
N ALA A 104 -11.68 19.71 7.28
CA ALA A 104 -12.87 19.05 6.77
C ALA A 104 -13.16 19.40 5.29
N ALA A 105 -13.02 20.67 4.92
CA ALA A 105 -13.20 21.12 3.54
C ALA A 105 -12.17 20.49 2.58
N ALA A 106 -10.91 20.38 3.01
CA ALA A 106 -9.85 19.73 2.22
C ALA A 106 -10.12 18.24 2.00
N LEU A 107 -10.59 17.50 3.02
CA LEU A 107 -10.97 16.09 2.88
C LEU A 107 -12.14 15.89 1.93
N ALA A 108 -13.16 16.76 2.02
CA ALA A 108 -14.30 16.72 1.11
C ALA A 108 -13.88 17.00 -0.34
N ALA A 109 -13.04 18.02 -0.55
CA ALA A 109 -12.47 18.30 -1.86
C ALA A 109 -11.62 17.13 -2.39
N GLN A 110 -10.79 16.50 -1.55
CA GLN A 110 -9.97 15.35 -1.94
C GLN A 110 -10.83 14.15 -2.38
N LYS A 111 -11.93 13.85 -1.67
CA LYS A 111 -12.87 12.80 -2.08
C LYS A 111 -13.57 13.15 -3.40
N LEU A 112 -13.99 14.41 -3.58
CA LEU A 112 -14.64 14.89 -4.81
C LEU A 112 -13.69 14.82 -6.01
N LEU A 113 -12.41 15.15 -5.82
CA LEU A 113 -11.35 15.14 -6.85
C LEU A 113 -10.75 13.74 -7.11
N GLN A 114 -11.36 12.67 -6.57
CA GLN A 114 -10.88 11.29 -6.71
C GLN A 114 -9.42 11.09 -6.24
N ASP A 115 -9.15 11.46 -4.99
CA ASP A 115 -7.89 11.24 -4.28
C ASP A 115 -6.63 11.71 -5.04
N PRO A 116 -6.55 13.03 -5.35
CA PRO A 116 -5.39 13.58 -6.05
C PRO A 116 -4.09 13.43 -5.26
N LEU A 117 -4.14 13.47 -3.92
CA LEU A 117 -2.96 13.33 -3.08
C LEU A 117 -2.42 11.89 -3.10
N GLY A 118 -3.28 10.87 -2.99
CA GLY A 118 -2.84 9.47 -3.13
C GLY A 118 -2.06 9.26 -4.44
N LYS A 119 -2.54 9.84 -5.56
CA LYS A 119 -1.88 9.73 -6.87
C LYS A 119 -0.47 10.37 -6.92
N LEU A 120 -0.19 11.37 -6.06
CA LEU A 120 1.14 11.96 -5.91
C LEU A 120 2.10 11.03 -5.19
N PHE A 121 1.60 10.24 -4.24
CA PHE A 121 2.38 9.25 -3.47
C PHE A 121 2.41 7.87 -4.13
N ALA A 122 1.94 7.76 -5.38
CA ALA A 122 2.00 6.50 -6.11
C ALA A 122 3.46 6.17 -6.46
N SER A 123 3.89 4.97 -6.08
CA SER A 123 5.19 4.40 -6.44
C SER A 123 5.05 3.45 -7.60
N GLU A 124 6.04 3.43 -8.49
CA GLU A 124 6.06 2.54 -9.65
C GLU A 124 7.30 1.65 -9.59
N TYR A 125 7.10 0.36 -9.85
CA TYR A 125 8.14 -0.65 -9.79
C TYR A 125 8.13 -1.47 -11.07
N ARG A 126 9.32 -1.74 -11.62
CA ARG A 126 9.49 -2.69 -12.71
C ARG A 126 9.93 -4.03 -12.14
N ILE A 127 9.16 -5.07 -12.43
CA ILE A 127 9.35 -6.44 -11.97
C ILE A 127 9.80 -7.28 -13.16
N THR A 128 11.05 -7.76 -13.14
CA THR A 128 11.61 -8.62 -14.19
C THR A 128 12.21 -9.90 -13.63
N GLY A 129 12.67 -10.80 -14.50
CA GLY A 129 13.32 -12.05 -14.08
C GLY A 129 12.34 -13.22 -14.02
N THR A 130 12.70 -14.26 -13.27
CA THR A 130 11.85 -15.45 -13.12
C THR A 130 10.81 -15.25 -12.01
N PHE A 131 9.77 -16.08 -11.98
CA PHE A 131 8.78 -16.05 -10.90
C PHE A 131 9.41 -16.38 -9.54
N ALA A 132 10.36 -17.31 -9.51
CA ALA A 132 11.08 -17.71 -8.31
C ALA A 132 12.16 -16.71 -7.86
N SER A 133 12.62 -15.82 -8.73
CA SER A 133 13.67 -14.83 -8.42
C SER A 133 13.39 -13.51 -9.14
N PRO A 134 12.33 -12.79 -8.73
CA PRO A 134 11.98 -11.52 -9.33
C PRO A 134 13.03 -10.46 -8.96
N LYS A 135 13.34 -9.60 -9.92
CA LYS A 135 14.13 -8.37 -9.75
C LYS A 135 13.17 -7.19 -9.74
N ILE A 136 13.23 -6.37 -8.71
CA ILE A 136 12.32 -5.25 -8.50
C ILE A 136 13.14 -3.96 -8.52
N ASP A 137 12.90 -3.13 -9.54
CA ASP A 137 13.55 -1.84 -9.69
C ASP A 137 12.53 -0.72 -9.47
N SER A 138 12.83 0.26 -8.61
CA SER A 138 11.96 1.43 -8.46
C SER A 138 12.10 2.35 -9.67
N VAL A 139 10.98 2.75 -10.25
CA VAL A 139 10.93 3.75 -11.31
C VAL A 139 10.75 5.11 -10.64
N SER A 140 11.86 5.74 -10.27
CA SER A 140 11.84 7.11 -9.77
C SER A 140 11.26 8.02 -10.85
N ARG A 141 10.13 8.68 -10.54
CA ARG A 141 9.56 9.69 -11.42
C ARG A 141 10.49 10.90 -11.40
N THR A 142 11.44 10.97 -12.34
CA THR A 142 12.22 12.20 -12.57
C THR A 142 11.22 13.31 -12.86
N ALA A 143 11.14 14.30 -11.97
CA ALA A 143 10.34 15.51 -12.19
C ALA A 143 10.70 16.10 -13.57
N PRO A 144 9.72 16.54 -14.38
CA PRO A 144 10.02 17.11 -15.69
C PRO A 144 10.98 18.28 -15.50
N ALA A 145 12.21 18.11 -15.98
CA ALA A 145 13.20 19.17 -16.02
C ALA A 145 12.61 20.30 -16.87
N ASN A 146 12.38 21.44 -16.23
CA ASN A 146 11.87 22.67 -16.81
C ASN A 146 12.75 23.10 -18.01
N ARG A 147 12.40 22.67 -19.22
CA ARG A 147 12.92 23.23 -20.47
C ARG A 147 12.03 24.40 -20.87
N GLU A 148 12.18 25.54 -20.19
CA GLU A 148 11.64 26.80 -20.72
C GLU A 148 12.36 28.00 -20.08
N LYS A 149 13.48 28.41 -20.70
CA LYS A 149 13.77 29.80 -21.09
C LYS A 149 15.23 29.91 -21.54
N ASN A 150 15.45 29.69 -22.84
CA ASN A 150 16.49 30.39 -23.57
C ASN A 150 16.06 30.47 -25.04
N ARG A 151 15.23 31.48 -25.33
CA ARG A 151 15.07 32.09 -26.64
C ARG A 151 14.85 33.58 -26.43
#